data_AF-A0A538DQY3-F1
#
_entry.id   AF-A0A538DQY3-F1
#
_cell.length_a   1.000
_cell.length_b   1.000
_cell.length_c   1.000
_cell.angle_alpha   90.00
_cell.angle_beta   90.00
_cell.angle_gamma   90.00
#
_symmetry.space_group_name_H-M   'P 1'
#
loop_
_entity.id
_entity.type
_entity.pdbx_description
1 polymer ?
#
loop_
_entity_poly.entity_id
_entity_poly.type
_entity_poly.pdbx_seq_one_letter_code
_entity_poly.pdbx_strand_id
1 'polypeptide(L)'
;MMPHIAGIYLTDLVRAFTMGLTYRWNEATPLARQRSPRTTSPPSESGRRKKPVPPTGFFPFSGHDCSLPSKCNVTRGNRRCRRGSVDRMAQAAAIFDLDRTLLAGASGRVLAEELRTHGVIDRGASRFEAPLFAVFERFGETFPSMLLTRHGVRFTAGWDVRAVRAAGNAAAARLIGQVQPYAQRLIDDHRREGRLLVMATTSPDDLAAPLGRALGFDRVLATRYGVRNGAYCGQVDGPFVWGNGKRQVVREWATDNDVDLRASFAYSDSFYDLPLLRTVGHPVAVNPDPRLEIVARSLRWSVRHLDVTEGVPKLGGVELHRALSAVVRPELVRFARFDIAATEHIPRNGAAIVAVNHRSYFDPVAILMALAKQGRVGRFMAKQEIFDAPVIGGLVRAMGAIPVERGTGSDKPLVEAARALAAGEVVVIMPQGTIPRGESFFESELVGRRGVAELARMSAAPVVPMGLWGTEAVWPRSARLPAILNVLDPPTVRVRVGKPIRMRSADDDAAVRSVMRAIEKLLPLRAERNAPIEADVARTYPRGFSSVAR
;
A
#
# COMPACT_ATOMS: atom_id res chain seq x y z
N MET A 1 29.43 6.44 16.85
CA MET A 1 28.70 5.24 17.30
C MET A 1 27.79 4.58 16.25
N MET A 2 27.16 5.32 15.33
CA MET A 2 26.26 4.75 14.30
C MET A 2 26.85 3.73 13.29
N PRO A 3 28.10 3.81 12.79
CA PRO A 3 28.54 2.92 11.69
C PRO A 3 28.71 1.45 12.09
N HIS A 4 28.97 1.15 13.37
CA HIS A 4 29.03 -0.23 13.86
C HIS A 4 27.69 -0.96 13.75
N ILE A 5 26.58 -0.25 13.95
CA ILE A 5 25.24 -0.84 13.96
C ILE A 5 24.84 -1.28 12.54
N ALA A 6 25.11 -0.46 11.51
CA ALA A 6 24.80 -0.81 10.11
C ALA A 6 25.57 -2.03 9.59
N GLY A 7 26.85 -2.18 9.97
CA GLY A 7 27.65 -3.35 9.63
C GLY A 7 27.17 -4.64 10.30
N ILE A 8 26.72 -4.54 11.55
CA ILE A 8 26.05 -5.63 12.27
C ILE A 8 24.78 -6.03 11.55
N TYR A 9 23.88 -5.09 11.22
CA TYR A 9 22.62 -5.41 10.53
C TYR A 9 22.79 -6.10 9.18
N LEU A 10 23.79 -5.76 8.37
CA LEU A 10 24.00 -6.45 7.08
C LEU A 10 24.63 -7.85 7.27
N THR A 11 25.52 -7.99 8.26
CA THR A 11 26.09 -9.29 8.64
C THR A 11 25.01 -10.20 9.25
N ASP A 12 24.09 -9.64 10.03
CA ASP A 12 22.95 -10.32 10.64
C ASP A 12 21.82 -10.57 9.63
N LEU A 13 21.64 -9.74 8.61
CA LEU A 13 20.76 -10.02 7.47
C LEU A 13 21.29 -11.26 6.71
N VAL A 14 22.59 -11.29 6.42
CA VAL A 14 23.25 -12.45 5.78
C VAL A 14 23.28 -13.68 6.70
N ARG A 15 23.47 -13.53 8.02
CA ARG A 15 23.37 -14.61 9.00
C ARG A 15 21.94 -15.14 9.17
N ALA A 16 20.94 -14.28 9.25
CA ALA A 16 19.54 -14.70 9.30
C ALA A 16 19.13 -15.45 8.04
N PHE A 17 19.53 -14.94 6.87
CA PHE A 17 19.29 -15.59 5.57
C PHE A 17 19.99 -16.97 5.46
N THR A 18 21.18 -17.12 6.04
CA THR A 18 21.89 -18.42 6.09
C THR A 18 21.32 -19.40 7.12
N MET A 19 20.99 -18.94 8.33
CA MET A 19 20.54 -19.81 9.42
C MET A 19 19.08 -20.29 9.27
N GLY A 20 18.21 -19.53 8.60
CA GLY A 20 16.84 -20.00 8.31
C GLY A 20 16.77 -20.98 7.13
N LEU A 21 17.72 -20.95 6.20
CA LEU A 21 17.78 -21.87 5.05
C LEU A 21 18.24 -23.29 5.42
N THR A 22 19.01 -23.45 6.50
CA THR A 22 19.59 -24.75 6.89
C THR A 22 18.63 -25.70 7.60
N TYR A 23 17.51 -25.22 8.16
CA TYR A 23 16.75 -26.00 9.15
C TYR A 23 15.58 -26.86 8.61
N ARG A 24 15.15 -26.73 7.34
CA ARG A 24 14.03 -27.54 6.78
C ARG A 24 14.21 -28.09 5.36
N TRP A 25 15.38 -27.94 4.73
CA TRP A 25 15.62 -28.38 3.34
C TRP A 25 15.98 -29.88 3.16
N ASN A 26 15.75 -30.72 4.16
CA ASN A 26 16.28 -32.09 4.22
C ASN A 26 15.27 -33.24 3.97
N GLU A 27 13.96 -32.97 3.83
CA GLU A 27 12.94 -34.02 3.67
C GLU A 27 11.99 -33.74 2.49
N ALA A 28 12.51 -33.85 1.27
CA ALA A 28 11.70 -33.82 0.05
C ALA A 28 12.28 -34.74 -1.03
N THR A 29 12.56 -36.00 -0.68
CA THR A 29 12.83 -37.06 -1.66
C THR A 29 11.51 -37.45 -2.33
N PRO A 30 11.34 -37.31 -3.65
CA PRO A 30 10.12 -37.72 -4.31
C PRO A 30 10.06 -39.25 -4.40
N LEU A 31 9.26 -39.88 -3.54
CA LEU A 31 8.93 -41.30 -3.66
C LEU A 31 8.29 -41.54 -5.03
N ALA A 32 8.87 -42.46 -5.79
CA ALA A 32 8.41 -42.82 -7.12
C ALA A 32 6.99 -43.41 -7.06
N ARG A 33 6.03 -42.75 -7.72
CA ARG A 33 4.68 -43.30 -7.87
C ARG A 33 4.71 -44.51 -8.79
N GLN A 34 4.56 -45.70 -8.21
CA GLN A 34 4.29 -46.92 -8.96
C GLN A 34 2.99 -46.76 -9.78
N ARG A 35 3.00 -47.23 -11.03
CA ARG A 35 1.80 -47.39 -11.85
C ARG A 35 1.14 -48.73 -11.56
N SER A 36 -0.19 -48.74 -11.51
CA SER A 36 -1.04 -49.94 -11.50
C SER A 36 -2.31 -49.63 -12.35
N PRO A 37 -2.97 -50.61 -12.99
CA PRO A 37 -3.51 -50.42 -14.35
C PRO A 37 -5.01 -50.08 -14.47
N ARG A 38 -5.44 -49.90 -15.73
CA ARG A 38 -6.82 -49.56 -16.15
C ARG A 38 -7.83 -50.71 -16.01
N THR A 39 -9.01 -50.38 -15.47
CA THR A 39 -10.35 -51.02 -15.61
C THR A 39 -11.40 -49.97 -15.16
N THR A 40 -12.62 -49.80 -15.69
CA THR A 40 -13.34 -50.40 -16.85
C THR A 40 -14.42 -49.41 -17.37
N SER A 41 -15.29 -49.84 -18.29
CA SER A 41 -16.36 -49.04 -18.95
C SER A 41 -17.59 -48.69 -18.05
N PRO A 42 -18.50 -47.77 -18.47
CA PRO A 42 -19.46 -47.07 -17.59
C PRO A 42 -20.93 -47.54 -17.71
N PRO A 43 -21.86 -46.95 -16.94
CA PRO A 43 -23.29 -46.92 -17.23
C PRO A 43 -23.85 -45.52 -17.56
N SER A 44 -25.12 -45.49 -17.98
CA SER A 44 -25.81 -44.45 -18.76
C SER A 44 -26.63 -43.41 -17.98
N GLU A 45 -26.89 -42.29 -18.67
CA GLU A 45 -28.07 -41.39 -18.64
C GLU A 45 -29.03 -41.34 -17.42
N SER A 46 -29.31 -40.12 -16.95
CA SER A 46 -30.66 -39.53 -17.07
C SER A 46 -30.63 -38.01 -16.83
N GLY A 47 -31.44 -37.25 -17.57
CA GLY A 47 -31.35 -35.79 -17.64
C GLY A 47 -32.32 -35.02 -16.73
N ARG A 48 -31.97 -33.75 -16.43
CA ARG A 48 -32.94 -32.71 -16.03
C ARG A 48 -32.65 -31.40 -16.77
N ARG A 49 -33.64 -30.94 -17.54
CA ARG A 49 -33.60 -29.67 -18.28
C ARG A 49 -33.68 -28.47 -17.34
N LYS A 50 -32.95 -27.40 -17.69
CA LYS A 50 -33.09 -26.05 -17.09
C LYS A 50 -34.41 -25.41 -17.53
N LYS A 51 -35.06 -24.65 -16.65
CA LYS A 51 -36.10 -23.65 -17.01
C LYS A 51 -35.47 -22.25 -17.00
N PRO A 52 -35.81 -21.34 -17.94
CA PRO A 52 -35.33 -19.95 -17.93
C PRO A 52 -36.17 -19.06 -16.99
N VAL A 53 -35.55 -17.96 -16.54
CA VAL A 53 -36.16 -16.90 -15.72
C VAL A 53 -36.58 -15.74 -16.64
N PRO A 54 -37.77 -15.13 -16.48
CA PRO A 54 -38.19 -13.97 -17.27
C PRO A 54 -37.63 -12.64 -16.71
N PRO A 55 -37.46 -11.60 -17.55
CA PRO A 55 -36.99 -10.29 -17.10
C PRO A 55 -38.14 -9.40 -16.59
N THR A 56 -37.91 -8.74 -15.46
CA THR A 56 -38.65 -7.56 -14.99
C THR A 56 -37.67 -6.38 -14.94
N GLY A 57 -38.00 -5.15 -15.28
CA GLY A 57 -39.31 -4.56 -15.59
C GLY A 57 -39.28 -3.10 -15.13
N PHE A 58 -38.99 -2.18 -16.04
CA PHE A 58 -38.91 -0.74 -15.77
C PHE A 58 -40.29 -0.17 -15.43
N PHE A 59 -40.41 0.64 -14.38
CA PHE A 59 -41.53 1.57 -14.19
C PHE A 59 -41.06 2.88 -13.52
N PRO A 60 -41.43 4.05 -14.05
CA PRO A 60 -41.17 5.35 -13.42
C PRO A 60 -42.29 5.72 -12.43
N PHE A 61 -41.99 6.64 -11.50
CA PHE A 61 -43.01 7.31 -10.68
C PHE A 61 -42.95 8.83 -10.87
N SER A 62 -44.12 9.42 -11.10
CA SER A 62 -44.32 10.85 -11.34
C SER A 62 -45.28 11.46 -10.33
N GLY A 63 -44.88 12.59 -9.75
CA GLY A 63 -45.69 13.80 -9.44
C GLY A 63 -47.05 13.72 -8.73
N HIS A 64 -47.18 14.58 -7.70
CA HIS A 64 -48.41 15.16 -7.15
C HIS A 64 -49.33 14.22 -6.30
N ASP A 65 -50.10 14.70 -5.31
CA ASP A 65 -50.35 16.08 -4.85
C ASP A 65 -50.59 16.20 -3.33
N CYS A 66 -50.67 17.43 -2.83
CA CYS A 66 -51.02 17.79 -1.45
C CYS A 66 -52.52 17.67 -1.14
N SER A 67 -52.89 17.16 0.04
CA SER A 67 -54.04 17.65 0.82
C SER A 67 -54.12 17.07 2.25
N LEU A 68 -54.33 17.95 3.22
CA LEU A 68 -54.87 17.64 4.56
C LEU A 68 -56.39 17.88 4.52
N PRO A 69 -57.20 17.06 5.19
CA PRO A 69 -57.63 17.39 6.57
C PRO A 69 -57.78 16.10 7.43
N SER A 70 -58.27 16.05 8.68
CA SER A 70 -58.79 17.00 9.67
C SER A 70 -58.51 16.46 11.09
N LYS A 71 -58.85 17.23 12.13
CA LYS A 71 -58.70 16.86 13.55
C LYS A 71 -59.51 15.60 13.92
N CYS A 72 -58.91 14.72 14.71
CA CYS A 72 -59.65 13.87 15.66
C CYS A 72 -58.94 13.88 17.01
N ASN A 73 -59.71 14.15 18.06
CA ASN A 73 -59.27 14.15 19.45
C ASN A 73 -59.95 12.96 20.17
N VAL A 74 -59.63 12.76 21.45
CA VAL A 74 -60.37 11.91 22.44
C VAL A 74 -59.84 10.48 22.72
N THR A 75 -59.57 10.29 24.01
CA THR A 75 -59.49 9.07 24.85
C THR A 75 -58.25 8.16 24.90
N ARG A 76 -57.81 7.98 26.16
CA ARG A 76 -56.93 6.92 26.65
C ARG A 76 -57.55 5.55 26.36
N GLY A 77 -56.82 4.68 25.67
CA GLY A 77 -57.16 3.26 25.50
C GLY A 77 -55.89 2.43 25.49
N ASN A 78 -55.69 1.57 26.49
CA ASN A 78 -54.47 0.79 26.68
C ASN A 78 -54.30 -0.27 25.58
N ARG A 79 -53.63 0.07 24.48
CA ARG A 79 -53.15 -0.88 23.47
C ARG A 79 -51.65 -0.74 23.30
N ARG A 80 -50.91 -1.76 23.76
CA ARG A 80 -49.53 -2.00 23.33
C ARG A 80 -49.53 -2.21 21.82
N CYS A 81 -49.24 -1.17 21.06
CA CYS A 81 -48.76 -1.33 19.69
C CYS A 81 -47.43 -2.08 19.76
N ARG A 82 -47.48 -3.41 19.58
CA ARG A 82 -46.34 -4.18 19.07
C ARG A 82 -46.06 -3.64 17.67
N ARG A 83 -45.26 -2.57 17.57
CA ARG A 83 -44.52 -2.30 16.34
C ARG A 83 -43.75 -3.58 16.04
N GLY A 84 -43.96 -4.15 14.87
CA GLY A 84 -43.13 -5.24 14.39
C GLY A 84 -41.72 -4.68 14.21
N SER A 85 -40.88 -4.85 15.22
CA SER A 85 -39.43 -4.76 15.07
C SER A 85 -39.02 -5.93 14.18
N VAL A 86 -39.04 -5.70 12.87
CA VAL A 86 -38.06 -6.34 12.01
C VAL A 86 -36.71 -5.96 12.62
N ASP A 87 -35.95 -6.94 13.09
CA ASP A 87 -34.58 -6.72 13.54
C ASP A 87 -33.78 -6.21 12.34
N ARG A 88 -33.74 -4.88 12.19
CA ARG A 88 -32.66 -4.23 11.47
C ARG A 88 -31.44 -4.47 12.34
N MET A 89 -30.56 -5.34 11.87
CA MET A 89 -29.21 -5.41 12.43
C MET A 89 -28.64 -3.99 12.37
N ALA A 90 -28.36 -3.39 13.53
CA ALA A 90 -27.87 -2.02 13.63
C ALA A 90 -26.66 -1.84 12.71
N GLN A 91 -26.67 -0.79 11.89
CA GLN A 91 -25.72 -0.68 10.79
C GLN A 91 -24.32 -0.36 11.33
N ALA A 92 -23.28 -1.02 10.82
CA ALA A 92 -21.91 -0.66 11.16
C ALA A 92 -21.42 0.50 10.28
N ALA A 93 -20.59 1.37 10.83
CA ALA A 93 -19.92 2.46 10.11
C ALA A 93 -18.40 2.27 10.09
N ALA A 94 -17.74 2.91 9.12
CA ALA A 94 -16.31 3.13 9.10
C ALA A 94 -16.06 4.65 9.08
N ILE A 95 -15.50 5.14 10.19
CA ILE A 95 -15.33 6.57 10.47
C ILE A 95 -13.88 6.94 10.23
N PHE A 96 -13.62 7.92 9.36
CA PHE A 96 -12.29 8.31 8.95
C PHE A 96 -12.03 9.78 9.27
N ASP A 97 -10.95 10.05 9.99
CA ASP A 97 -10.36 11.38 9.99
C ASP A 97 -9.75 11.72 8.61
N LEU A 98 -9.59 13.01 8.30
CA LEU A 98 -9.18 13.49 6.98
C LEU A 98 -7.67 13.77 6.86
N ASP A 99 -7.18 14.74 7.64
CA ASP A 99 -5.84 15.29 7.49
C ASP A 99 -4.81 14.29 8.02
N ARG A 100 -3.75 13.98 7.24
CA ARG A 100 -2.71 12.97 7.55
C ARG A 100 -3.20 11.50 7.66
N THR A 101 -4.48 11.29 7.94
CA THR A 101 -5.18 10.01 7.97
C THR A 101 -5.56 9.54 6.56
N LEU A 102 -6.50 10.22 5.88
CA LEU A 102 -6.88 9.94 4.49
C LEU A 102 -6.00 10.67 3.48
N LEU A 103 -5.49 11.85 3.84
CA LEU A 103 -4.54 12.62 3.02
C LEU A 103 -3.10 12.37 3.48
N ALA A 104 -2.14 12.51 2.56
CA ALA A 104 -0.71 12.41 2.89
C ALA A 104 -0.17 13.57 3.76
N GLY A 105 -0.95 14.63 3.93
CA GLY A 105 -0.60 15.81 4.70
C GLY A 105 -1.85 16.57 5.18
N ALA A 106 -1.67 17.82 5.60
CA ALA A 106 -2.77 18.70 5.99
C ALA A 106 -3.38 19.41 4.77
N SER A 107 -4.69 19.34 4.62
CA SER A 107 -5.50 20.02 3.59
C SER A 107 -5.41 21.54 3.66
N GLY A 108 -5.16 22.10 4.86
CA GLY A 108 -5.21 23.54 5.14
C GLY A 108 -4.46 24.44 4.16
N ARG A 109 -3.30 24.01 3.64
CA ARG A 109 -2.55 24.78 2.63
C ARG A 109 -3.31 24.91 1.31
N VAL A 110 -3.87 23.80 0.80
CA VAL A 110 -4.67 23.80 -0.43
C VAL A 110 -5.96 24.59 -0.24
N LEU A 111 -6.62 24.43 0.91
CA LEU A 111 -7.81 25.21 1.26
C LEU A 111 -7.52 26.72 1.28
N ALA A 112 -6.42 27.15 1.91
CA ALA A 112 -6.03 28.55 1.98
C ALA A 112 -5.55 29.11 0.61
N GLU A 113 -5.00 28.28 -0.27
CA GLU A 113 -4.71 28.68 -1.66
C GLU A 113 -6.01 28.93 -2.43
N GLU A 114 -6.96 27.99 -2.41
CA GLU A 114 -8.22 28.15 -3.17
C GLU A 114 -9.10 29.28 -2.65
N LEU A 115 -9.13 29.53 -1.34
CA LEU A 115 -9.81 30.70 -0.76
C LEU A 115 -9.24 32.03 -1.28
N ARG A 116 -7.93 32.12 -1.54
CA ARG A 116 -7.31 33.30 -2.17
C ARG A 116 -7.56 33.36 -3.68
N THR A 117 -7.60 32.21 -4.36
CA THR A 117 -7.96 32.13 -5.79
C THR A 117 -9.37 32.66 -6.03
N HIS A 118 -10.32 32.34 -5.15
CA HIS A 118 -11.73 32.72 -5.24
C HIS A 118 -12.06 34.06 -4.54
N GLY A 119 -11.04 34.84 -4.12
CA GLY A 119 -11.23 36.18 -3.57
C GLY A 119 -11.89 36.24 -2.17
N VAL A 120 -11.94 35.12 -1.44
CA VAL A 120 -12.47 35.07 -0.06
C VAL A 120 -11.46 35.67 0.94
N ILE A 121 -10.17 35.36 0.73
CA ILE A 121 -9.07 35.92 1.51
C ILE A 121 -8.27 36.83 0.58
N ASP A 122 -8.02 38.05 1.05
CA ASP A 122 -7.32 39.06 0.26
C ASP A 122 -5.89 38.62 -0.09
N ARG A 123 -5.42 38.89 -1.31
CA ARG A 123 -4.05 38.50 -1.73
C ARG A 123 -2.98 39.28 -0.98
N GLY A 124 -3.34 40.44 -0.43
CA GLY A 124 -2.51 41.27 0.45
C GLY A 124 -2.76 41.06 1.96
N ALA A 125 -3.58 40.08 2.37
CA ALA A 125 -3.96 39.87 3.77
C ALA A 125 -2.74 39.54 4.65
N SER A 126 -2.23 40.59 5.30
CA SER A 126 -1.36 40.64 6.48
C SER A 126 -0.13 39.73 6.53
N ARG A 127 1.04 40.37 6.56
CA ARG A 127 2.32 39.76 6.97
C ARG A 127 2.29 39.15 8.39
N PHE A 128 1.26 39.46 9.20
CA PHE A 128 1.03 38.88 10.52
C PHE A 128 0.13 37.62 10.53
N GLU A 129 -0.60 37.32 9.46
CA GLU A 129 -1.43 36.10 9.36
C GLU A 129 -0.66 34.92 8.75
N ALA A 130 0.31 35.19 7.88
CA ALA A 130 1.23 34.19 7.34
C ALA A 130 1.89 33.29 8.42
N PRO A 131 2.43 33.82 9.55
CA PRO A 131 2.98 32.96 10.61
C PRO A 131 1.92 32.12 11.35
N LEU A 132 0.66 32.57 11.47
CA LEU A 132 -0.41 31.74 12.03
C LEU A 132 -0.62 30.49 11.15
N PHE A 133 -0.80 30.68 9.84
CA PHE A 133 -0.96 29.57 8.90
C PHE A 133 0.32 28.71 8.78
N ALA A 134 1.52 29.29 8.87
CA ALA A 134 2.77 28.52 8.84
C ALA A 134 2.96 27.64 10.09
N VAL A 135 2.39 28.00 11.24
CA VAL A 135 2.38 27.13 12.44
C VAL A 135 1.53 25.87 12.21
N PHE A 136 0.43 25.94 11.45
CA PHE A 136 -0.34 24.76 11.01
C PHE A 136 0.46 23.85 10.06
N GLU A 137 1.38 24.40 9.27
CA GLU A 137 2.21 23.61 8.36
C GLU A 137 3.37 22.90 9.08
N ARG A 138 3.97 23.56 10.09
CA ARG A 138 5.23 23.10 10.71
C ARG A 138 5.05 22.14 11.88
N PHE A 139 3.99 22.31 12.67
CA PHE A 139 3.62 21.41 13.76
C PHE A 139 2.29 20.73 13.40
N GLY A 140 2.10 19.48 13.83
CA GLY A 140 0.82 18.78 13.63
C GLY A 140 -0.33 19.41 14.41
N GLU A 141 -1.47 18.70 14.52
CA GLU A 141 -2.47 19.06 15.52
C GLU A 141 -1.77 19.17 16.89
N THR A 142 -1.72 20.37 17.46
CA THR A 142 -1.23 20.61 18.80
C THR A 142 -2.29 21.39 19.56
N PHE A 143 -2.39 21.18 20.87
CA PHE A 143 -3.37 21.90 21.68
C PHE A 143 -3.35 23.43 21.47
N PRO A 144 -2.18 24.12 21.37
CA PRO A 144 -2.15 25.54 21.04
C PRO A 144 -2.63 25.86 19.61
N SER A 145 -2.22 25.10 18.58
CA SER A 145 -2.66 25.36 17.21
C SER A 145 -4.17 25.13 17.04
N MET A 146 -4.75 24.14 17.72
CA MET A 146 -6.18 23.85 17.63
C MET A 146 -7.07 24.84 18.39
N LEU A 147 -6.59 25.38 19.52
CA LEU A 147 -7.21 26.55 20.15
C LEU A 147 -7.19 27.76 19.20
N LEU A 148 -6.06 27.99 18.53
CA LEU A 148 -5.90 29.05 17.55
C LEU A 148 -6.85 28.88 16.36
N THR A 149 -7.05 27.66 15.84
CA THR A 149 -8.09 27.35 14.84
C THR A 149 -9.48 27.76 15.31
N ARG A 150 -9.84 27.34 16.54
CA ARG A 150 -11.18 27.57 17.09
C ARG A 150 -11.46 29.05 17.34
N HIS A 151 -10.45 29.83 17.73
CA HIS A 151 -10.56 31.29 17.80
C HIS A 151 -10.52 31.95 16.41
N GLY A 152 -9.78 31.36 15.46
CA GLY A 152 -9.63 31.83 14.09
C GLY A 152 -10.94 31.86 13.27
N VAL A 153 -11.95 31.08 13.68
CA VAL A 153 -13.32 31.17 13.13
C VAL A 153 -13.87 32.59 13.14
N ARG A 154 -13.47 33.44 14.11
CA ARG A 154 -13.89 34.85 14.16
C ARG A 154 -13.44 35.66 12.94
N PHE A 155 -12.31 35.32 12.33
CA PHE A 155 -11.80 36.00 11.14
C PHE A 155 -12.53 35.63 9.85
N THR A 156 -13.42 34.63 9.88
CA THR A 156 -14.27 34.32 8.72
C THR A 156 -15.54 35.17 8.67
N ALA A 157 -15.76 36.09 9.62
CA ALA A 157 -16.90 36.99 9.61
C ALA A 157 -16.93 37.84 8.32
N GLY A 158 -18.06 37.84 7.61
CA GLY A 158 -18.25 38.57 6.36
C GLY A 158 -17.85 37.82 5.08
N TRP A 159 -17.24 36.63 5.16
CA TRP A 159 -16.93 35.83 3.97
C TRP A 159 -18.21 35.37 3.26
N ASP A 160 -18.33 35.57 1.94
CA ASP A 160 -19.46 35.07 1.13
C ASP A 160 -19.38 33.53 1.03
N VAL A 161 -20.48 32.88 1.41
CA VAL A 161 -20.57 31.42 1.50
C VAL A 161 -20.50 30.75 0.12
N ARG A 162 -20.90 31.43 -0.96
CA ARG A 162 -20.84 30.87 -2.32
C ARG A 162 -19.40 30.83 -2.82
N ALA A 163 -18.61 31.87 -2.58
CA ALA A 163 -17.18 31.90 -2.88
C ALA A 163 -16.39 30.84 -2.08
N VAL A 164 -16.72 30.64 -0.80
CA VAL A 164 -16.12 29.56 0.02
C VAL A 164 -16.47 28.17 -0.55
N ARG A 165 -17.72 27.92 -0.95
CA ARG A 165 -18.14 26.66 -1.58
C ARG A 165 -17.45 26.41 -2.93
N ALA A 166 -17.26 27.46 -3.72
CA ALA A 166 -16.51 27.37 -4.97
C ALA A 166 -15.05 26.96 -4.72
N ALA A 167 -14.39 27.61 -3.74
CA ALA A 167 -13.05 27.23 -3.29
C ALA A 167 -12.99 25.78 -2.77
N GLY A 168 -13.99 25.32 -2.02
CA GLY A 168 -14.08 23.94 -1.54
C GLY A 168 -14.16 22.91 -2.68
N ASN A 169 -14.96 23.18 -3.71
CA ASN A 169 -15.05 22.32 -4.90
C ASN A 169 -13.73 22.28 -5.68
N ALA A 170 -13.06 23.43 -5.87
CA ALA A 170 -11.75 23.50 -6.51
C ALA A 170 -10.66 22.78 -5.69
N ALA A 171 -10.69 22.93 -4.37
CA ALA A 171 -9.75 22.26 -3.47
C ALA A 171 -9.92 20.75 -3.49
N ALA A 172 -11.16 20.24 -3.51
CA ALA A 172 -11.42 18.81 -3.60
C ALA A 172 -10.78 18.17 -4.84
N ALA A 173 -10.88 18.81 -6.01
CA ALA A 173 -10.24 18.33 -7.23
C ALA A 173 -8.71 18.20 -7.09
N ARG A 174 -8.07 19.09 -6.33
CA ARG A 174 -6.62 19.06 -6.03
C ARG A 174 -6.25 18.10 -4.89
N LEU A 175 -7.15 17.88 -3.92
CA LEU A 175 -6.92 17.03 -2.76
C LEU A 175 -7.14 15.54 -3.04
N ILE A 176 -7.96 15.17 -4.02
CA ILE A 176 -8.09 13.76 -4.49
C ILE A 176 -6.72 13.18 -4.87
N GLY A 177 -5.86 13.97 -5.54
CA GLY A 177 -4.49 13.56 -5.87
C GLY A 177 -3.51 13.48 -4.69
N GLN A 178 -3.95 13.80 -3.47
CA GLN A 178 -3.16 13.74 -2.24
C GLN A 178 -3.70 12.70 -1.23
N VAL A 179 -4.72 11.93 -1.62
CA VAL A 179 -5.21 10.80 -0.85
C VAL A 179 -4.12 9.73 -0.72
N GLN A 180 -3.97 9.18 0.49
CA GLN A 180 -3.02 8.13 0.78
C GLN A 180 -3.25 6.93 -0.14
N PRO A 181 -2.22 6.38 -0.82
CA PRO A 181 -2.45 5.44 -1.90
C PRO A 181 -3.20 4.14 -1.54
N TYR A 182 -3.14 3.70 -0.28
CA TYR A 182 -3.88 2.53 0.21
C TYR A 182 -5.24 2.87 0.85
N ALA A 183 -5.58 4.16 1.01
CA ALA A 183 -6.85 4.57 1.62
C ALA A 183 -8.08 4.21 0.76
N GLN A 184 -8.00 4.36 -0.57
CA GLN A 184 -9.14 4.04 -1.44
C GLN A 184 -9.54 2.56 -1.33
N ARG A 185 -8.56 1.65 -1.29
CA ARG A 185 -8.81 0.22 -1.05
C ARG A 185 -9.54 0.00 0.28
N LEU A 186 -9.08 0.63 1.35
CA LEU A 186 -9.69 0.50 2.67
C LEU A 186 -11.15 1.00 2.68
N ILE A 187 -11.43 2.12 2.02
CA ILE A 187 -12.79 2.65 1.82
C ILE A 187 -13.65 1.64 1.03
N ASP A 188 -13.13 1.11 -0.08
CA ASP A 188 -13.85 0.16 -0.93
C ASP A 188 -14.08 -1.19 -0.23
N ASP A 189 -13.14 -1.65 0.60
CA ASP A 189 -13.26 -2.86 1.41
C ASP A 189 -14.42 -2.71 2.42
N HIS A 190 -14.53 -1.58 3.13
CA HIS A 190 -15.69 -1.30 4.00
C HIS A 190 -17.02 -1.16 3.25
N ARG A 191 -17.00 -0.54 2.06
CA ARG A 191 -18.19 -0.41 1.19
C ARG A 191 -18.70 -1.78 0.74
N ARG A 192 -17.81 -2.70 0.36
CA ARG A 192 -18.19 -4.09 0.01
C ARG A 192 -18.73 -4.89 1.20
N GLU A 193 -18.32 -4.54 2.41
CA GLU A 193 -18.85 -5.10 3.66
C GLU A 193 -20.12 -4.36 4.17
N GLY A 194 -20.71 -3.48 3.36
CA GLY A 194 -22.02 -2.85 3.63
C GLY A 194 -22.03 -1.77 4.72
N ARG A 195 -20.85 -1.27 5.13
CA ARG A 195 -20.74 -0.26 6.18
C ARG A 195 -20.95 1.15 5.64
N LEU A 196 -21.56 2.02 6.45
CA LEU A 196 -21.65 3.45 6.16
C LEU A 196 -20.26 4.08 6.22
N LEU A 197 -19.90 4.83 5.20
CA LEU A 197 -18.65 5.56 5.10
C LEU A 197 -18.84 6.98 5.66
N VAL A 198 -18.15 7.28 6.76
CA VAL A 198 -18.27 8.57 7.47
C VAL A 198 -16.92 9.25 7.52
N MET A 199 -16.83 10.50 7.07
CA MET A 199 -15.64 11.33 7.25
C MET A 199 -15.87 12.27 8.44
N ALA A 200 -14.98 12.29 9.42
CA ALA A 200 -15.09 13.10 10.64
C ALA A 200 -13.86 13.99 10.82
N THR A 201 -13.98 15.28 10.48
CA THR A 201 -12.83 16.20 10.37
C THR A 201 -13.04 17.52 11.10
N THR A 202 -11.95 18.12 11.58
CA THR A 202 -11.98 19.48 12.14
C THR A 202 -12.17 20.55 11.05
N SER A 203 -11.85 20.26 9.79
CA SER A 203 -11.96 21.19 8.65
C SER A 203 -13.38 21.75 8.48
N PRO A 204 -13.57 22.95 7.87
CA PRO A 204 -14.90 23.51 7.66
C PRO A 204 -15.76 22.71 6.68
N ASP A 205 -17.05 22.55 6.97
CA ASP A 205 -17.97 21.71 6.18
C ASP A 205 -18.07 22.10 4.70
N ASP A 206 -18.26 23.39 4.38
CA ASP A 206 -18.33 23.88 3.00
C ASP A 206 -17.03 23.65 2.19
N LEU A 207 -15.91 23.40 2.87
CA LEU A 207 -14.59 23.10 2.27
C LEU A 207 -14.29 21.59 2.20
N ALA A 208 -14.69 20.81 3.21
CA ALA A 208 -14.39 19.38 3.30
C ALA A 208 -15.46 18.50 2.65
N ALA A 209 -16.73 18.89 2.69
CA ALA A 209 -17.83 18.10 2.15
C ALA A 209 -17.71 17.81 0.64
N PRO A 210 -17.18 18.71 -0.22
CA PRO A 210 -16.89 18.39 -1.62
C PRO A 210 -15.93 17.21 -1.80
N LEU A 211 -14.86 17.13 -0.99
CA LEU A 211 -13.89 16.03 -1.04
C LEU A 211 -14.52 14.71 -0.54
N GLY A 212 -15.24 14.75 0.58
CA GLY A 212 -15.92 13.55 1.10
C GLY A 212 -16.92 12.95 0.08
N ARG A 213 -17.70 13.82 -0.60
CA ARG A 213 -18.57 13.37 -1.70
C ARG A 213 -17.79 12.77 -2.88
N ALA A 214 -16.68 13.37 -3.27
CA ALA A 214 -15.85 12.86 -4.38
C ALA A 214 -15.21 11.49 -4.08
N LEU A 215 -14.93 11.19 -2.81
CA LEU A 215 -14.46 9.89 -2.33
C LEU A 215 -15.61 8.88 -2.07
N GLY A 216 -16.86 9.31 -2.25
CA GLY A 216 -18.06 8.49 -2.07
C GLY A 216 -18.38 8.15 -0.62
N PHE A 217 -18.15 9.10 0.31
CA PHE A 217 -18.62 8.99 1.69
C PHE A 217 -20.12 9.29 1.77
N ASP A 218 -20.85 8.46 2.52
CA ASP A 218 -22.28 8.62 2.79
C ASP A 218 -22.54 9.84 3.68
N ARG A 219 -21.61 10.13 4.61
CA ARG A 219 -21.69 11.31 5.48
C ARG A 219 -20.35 12.00 5.69
N VAL A 220 -20.40 13.33 5.77
CA VAL A 220 -19.33 14.17 6.30
C VAL A 220 -19.83 14.81 7.59
N LEU A 221 -19.02 14.72 8.63
CA LEU A 221 -19.17 15.31 9.95
C LEU A 221 -18.00 16.28 10.14
N ALA A 222 -18.23 17.55 9.81
CA ALA A 222 -17.21 18.59 9.74
C ALA A 222 -17.61 19.80 10.60
N THR A 223 -16.64 20.66 10.93
CA THR A 223 -16.95 21.88 11.70
C THR A 223 -17.84 22.81 10.86
N ARG A 224 -19.03 23.13 11.37
CA ARG A 224 -19.97 24.03 10.70
C ARG A 224 -19.77 25.46 11.21
N TYR A 225 -19.76 26.43 10.30
CA TYR A 225 -19.69 27.86 10.64
C TYR A 225 -21.07 28.49 10.47
N GLY A 226 -21.44 29.37 11.40
CA GLY A 226 -22.72 30.06 11.38
C GLY A 226 -22.82 31.02 10.20
N VAL A 227 -24.00 31.07 9.57
CA VAL A 227 -24.30 31.91 8.40
C VAL A 227 -25.38 32.92 8.74
N ARG A 228 -25.21 34.17 8.32
CA ARG A 228 -26.22 35.24 8.37
C ARG A 228 -26.18 36.01 7.05
N ASN A 229 -27.34 36.22 6.43
CA ASN A 229 -27.49 36.98 5.18
C ASN A 229 -26.54 36.54 4.04
N GLY A 230 -26.27 35.23 3.92
CA GLY A 230 -25.40 34.67 2.88
C GLY A 230 -23.89 34.75 3.17
N ALA A 231 -23.48 35.36 4.28
CA ALA A 231 -22.09 35.44 4.73
C ALA A 231 -21.88 34.71 6.07
N TYR A 232 -20.65 34.29 6.37
CA TYR A 232 -20.33 33.72 7.69
C TYR A 232 -20.40 34.80 8.79
N CYS A 233 -20.86 34.41 9.99
CA CYS A 233 -20.97 35.32 11.14
C CYS A 233 -19.79 35.26 12.12
N GLY A 234 -18.72 34.51 11.81
CA GLY A 234 -17.54 34.35 12.66
C GLY A 234 -17.75 33.49 13.92
N GLN A 235 -18.78 32.64 13.93
CA GLN A 235 -19.11 31.73 15.03
C GLN A 235 -19.20 30.28 14.52
N VAL A 236 -18.97 29.30 15.40
CA VAL A 236 -19.20 27.89 15.12
C VAL A 236 -20.69 27.58 15.33
N ASP A 237 -21.30 26.85 14.40
CA ASP A 237 -22.67 26.32 14.50
C ASP A 237 -22.61 24.87 15.03
N GLY A 238 -22.92 24.69 16.31
CA GLY A 238 -22.82 23.39 17.00
C GLY A 238 -21.42 23.06 17.54
N PRO A 239 -21.07 21.77 17.71
CA PRO A 239 -19.78 21.37 18.25
C PRO A 239 -18.62 21.63 17.27
N PHE A 240 -17.49 22.09 17.81
CA PHE A 240 -16.22 22.13 17.06
C PHE A 240 -15.67 20.70 16.95
N VAL A 241 -15.46 20.19 15.73
CA VAL A 241 -15.32 18.74 15.44
C VAL A 241 -13.89 18.24 15.68
N TRP A 242 -13.43 18.39 16.92
CA TRP A 242 -12.09 18.01 17.36
C TRP A 242 -12.14 17.31 18.74
N GLY A 243 -11.39 16.22 18.89
CA GLY A 243 -11.32 15.42 20.10
C GLY A 243 -12.68 15.04 20.69
N ASN A 244 -13.02 15.58 21.87
CA ASN A 244 -14.32 15.32 22.50
C ASN A 244 -15.51 15.80 21.66
N GLY A 245 -15.36 16.87 20.87
CA GLY A 245 -16.40 17.34 19.94
C GLY A 245 -16.56 16.42 18.74
N LYS A 246 -15.46 15.87 18.19
CA LYS A 246 -15.51 14.84 17.14
C LYS A 246 -16.24 13.58 17.64
N ARG A 247 -15.92 13.12 18.86
CA ARG A 247 -16.65 12.03 19.54
C ARG A 247 -18.14 12.35 19.73
N GLN A 248 -18.48 13.58 20.16
CA GLN A 248 -19.88 13.99 20.38
C GLN A 248 -20.68 13.88 19.09
N VAL A 249 -20.24 14.54 18.01
CA VAL A 249 -20.97 14.59 16.74
C VAL A 249 -21.10 13.20 16.11
N VAL A 250 -20.08 12.34 16.23
CA VAL A 250 -20.16 10.94 15.79
C VAL A 250 -21.20 10.15 16.60
N ARG A 251 -21.29 10.34 17.92
CA ARG A 251 -22.27 9.64 18.77
C ARG A 251 -23.69 10.11 18.52
N GLU A 252 -23.90 11.41 18.34
CA GLU A 252 -25.19 12.00 17.97
C GLU A 252 -25.65 11.45 16.62
N TRP A 253 -24.83 11.59 15.59
CA TRP A 253 -25.10 11.03 14.25
C TRP A 253 -25.38 9.51 14.28
N ALA A 254 -24.57 8.74 15.00
CA ALA A 254 -24.78 7.28 15.07
C ALA A 254 -26.10 6.90 15.77
N THR A 255 -26.51 7.68 16.77
CA THR A 255 -27.81 7.48 17.45
C THR A 255 -28.97 7.81 16.50
N ASP A 256 -28.86 8.92 15.77
CA ASP A 256 -29.89 9.37 14.82
C ASP A 256 -30.05 8.46 13.59
N ASN A 257 -29.04 7.62 13.29
CA ASN A 257 -28.97 6.77 12.10
C ASN A 257 -28.97 5.26 12.41
N ASP A 258 -29.26 4.85 13.66
CA ASP A 258 -29.33 3.45 14.10
C ASP A 258 -28.02 2.65 13.84
N VAL A 259 -26.89 3.30 14.14
CA VAL A 259 -25.52 2.78 13.90
C VAL A 259 -24.92 2.25 15.19
N ASP A 260 -24.53 0.97 15.20
CA ASP A 260 -23.79 0.40 16.33
C ASP A 260 -22.30 0.75 16.25
N LEU A 261 -21.88 1.67 17.12
CA LEU A 261 -20.47 2.04 17.25
C LEU A 261 -19.59 0.86 17.73
N ARG A 262 -20.13 -0.14 18.44
CA ARG A 262 -19.36 -1.34 18.84
C ARG A 262 -19.05 -2.27 17.68
N ALA A 263 -19.87 -2.30 16.63
CA ALA A 263 -19.57 -2.98 15.37
C ALA A 263 -18.81 -2.08 14.36
N SER A 264 -18.60 -0.80 14.70
CA SER A 264 -18.01 0.21 13.81
C SER A 264 -16.49 0.34 13.97
N PHE A 265 -15.88 0.97 12.97
CA PHE A 265 -14.45 1.23 12.86
C PHE A 265 -14.17 2.73 12.95
N ALA A 266 -13.00 3.11 13.48
CA ALA A 266 -12.53 4.50 13.43
C ALA A 266 -11.02 4.56 13.11
N TYR A 267 -10.65 5.47 12.22
CA TYR A 267 -9.31 5.68 11.67
C TYR A 267 -8.83 7.10 11.94
N SER A 268 -7.65 7.26 12.57
CA SER A 268 -7.01 8.57 12.80
C SER A 268 -5.49 8.44 13.03
N ASP A 269 -4.71 9.46 12.70
CA ASP A 269 -3.29 9.61 13.05
C ASP A 269 -3.06 10.33 14.40
N SER A 270 -4.07 11.06 14.87
CA SER A 270 -3.94 12.06 15.93
C SER A 270 -4.28 11.52 17.32
N PHE A 271 -3.40 11.72 18.29
CA PHE A 271 -3.67 11.44 19.71
C PHE A 271 -4.92 12.17 20.23
N TYR A 272 -5.29 13.31 19.63
CA TYR A 272 -6.47 14.07 20.06
C TYR A 272 -7.79 13.36 19.73
N ASP A 273 -7.81 12.44 18.76
CA ASP A 273 -8.98 11.60 18.44
C ASP A 273 -9.12 10.37 19.35
N LEU A 274 -8.26 10.20 20.35
CA LEU A 274 -8.38 9.16 21.37
C LEU A 274 -9.81 9.02 21.97
N PRO A 275 -10.59 10.10 22.23
CA PRO A 275 -11.98 9.98 22.68
C PRO A 275 -12.90 9.30 21.65
N LEU A 276 -12.71 9.56 20.35
CA LEU A 276 -13.46 8.92 19.27
C LEU A 276 -13.04 7.44 19.15
N LEU A 277 -11.74 7.17 19.06
CA LEU A 277 -11.21 5.81 18.93
C LEU A 277 -11.66 4.90 20.09
N ARG A 278 -11.70 5.40 21.34
CA ARG A 278 -12.22 4.66 22.51
C ARG A 278 -13.73 4.40 22.50
N THR A 279 -14.49 4.99 21.58
CA THR A 279 -15.95 4.83 21.51
C THR A 279 -16.39 3.71 20.55
N VAL A 280 -15.53 3.34 19.59
CA VAL A 280 -15.81 2.26 18.63
C VAL A 280 -15.25 0.91 19.09
N GLY A 281 -15.78 -0.19 18.55
CA GLY A 281 -15.23 -1.53 18.81
C GLY A 281 -13.96 -1.86 18.02
N HIS A 282 -13.74 -1.21 16.88
CA HIS A 282 -12.58 -1.44 16.01
C HIS A 282 -11.75 -0.17 15.78
N PRO A 283 -11.04 0.35 16.81
CA PRO A 283 -10.12 1.47 16.65
C PRO A 283 -8.86 1.09 15.87
N VAL A 284 -8.48 1.95 14.93
CA VAL A 284 -7.29 1.79 14.10
C VAL A 284 -6.49 3.09 14.09
N ALA A 285 -5.23 3.00 14.53
CA ALA A 285 -4.26 4.07 14.41
C ALA A 285 -3.66 4.05 13.00
N VAL A 286 -3.74 5.15 12.26
CA VAL A 286 -3.27 5.25 10.87
C VAL A 286 -2.11 6.23 10.81
N ASN A 287 -0.94 5.79 10.36
CA ASN A 287 0.27 6.65 10.33
C ASN A 287 0.50 7.47 11.62
N PRO A 288 0.30 6.88 12.81
CA PRO A 288 0.04 7.64 14.02
C PRO A 288 1.20 8.52 14.48
N ASP A 289 0.84 9.62 15.15
CA ASP A 289 1.79 10.41 15.91
C ASP A 289 2.44 9.57 17.05
N PRO A 290 3.63 9.94 17.55
CA PRO A 290 4.33 9.14 18.55
C PRO A 290 3.56 8.86 19.85
N ARG A 291 2.60 9.73 20.23
CA ARG A 291 1.74 9.55 21.41
C ARG A 291 0.60 8.57 21.11
N LEU A 292 -0.03 8.69 19.94
CA LEU A 292 -1.05 7.73 19.53
C LEU A 292 -0.45 6.33 19.31
N GLU A 293 0.75 6.24 18.73
CA GLU A 293 1.47 4.98 18.53
C GLU A 293 1.73 4.23 19.86
N ILE A 294 2.17 4.95 20.89
CA ILE A 294 2.34 4.39 22.24
C ILE A 294 1.00 3.86 22.77
N VAL A 295 -0.07 4.66 22.71
CA VAL A 295 -1.39 4.26 23.21
C VAL A 295 -1.96 3.08 22.43
N ALA A 296 -1.86 3.08 21.10
CA ALA A 296 -2.34 2.02 20.23
C ALA A 296 -1.65 0.69 20.55
N ARG A 297 -0.32 0.69 20.68
CA ARG A 297 0.45 -0.50 21.09
C ARG A 297 0.07 -0.97 22.50
N SER A 298 -0.04 -0.07 23.47
CA SER A 298 -0.42 -0.41 24.85
C SER A 298 -1.83 -1.01 24.94
N LEU A 299 -2.78 -0.51 24.15
CA LEU A 299 -4.16 -1.01 24.09
C LEU A 299 -4.37 -2.13 23.05
N ARG A 300 -3.31 -2.60 22.39
CA ARG A 300 -3.33 -3.60 21.32
C ARG A 300 -4.28 -3.26 20.16
N TRP A 301 -4.43 -1.98 19.87
CA TRP A 301 -5.16 -1.48 18.72
C TRP A 301 -4.40 -1.79 17.42
N SER A 302 -5.12 -1.87 16.31
CA SER A 302 -4.47 -2.04 15.01
C SER A 302 -3.72 -0.78 14.62
N VAL A 303 -2.44 -0.91 14.26
CA VAL A 303 -1.66 0.14 13.62
C VAL A 303 -1.57 -0.17 12.13
N ARG A 304 -1.93 0.80 11.27
CA ARG A 304 -1.83 0.69 9.81
C ARG A 304 -1.04 1.86 9.23
N HIS A 305 -0.41 1.64 8.09
CA HIS A 305 0.22 2.68 7.29
C HIS A 305 -0.44 2.67 5.91
N LEU A 306 -1.01 3.80 5.49
CA LEU A 306 -1.77 3.91 4.23
C LEU A 306 -0.92 4.44 3.05
N ASP A 307 0.37 4.67 3.29
CA ASP A 307 1.33 5.19 2.31
C ASP A 307 2.43 4.20 1.93
N VAL A 308 2.40 2.98 2.49
CA VAL A 308 3.35 1.88 2.20
C VAL A 308 2.61 0.53 2.21
N THR A 309 3.20 -0.49 1.59
CA THR A 309 2.70 -1.88 1.67
C THR A 309 2.43 -2.31 3.13
N GLU A 310 1.30 -2.99 3.36
CA GLU A 310 0.88 -3.48 4.69
C GLU A 310 1.94 -4.42 5.30
N GLY A 311 2.21 -4.24 6.61
CA GLY A 311 3.24 -5.00 7.34
C GLY A 311 4.65 -4.40 7.30
N VAL A 312 4.91 -3.36 6.50
CA VAL A 312 6.18 -2.61 6.54
C VAL A 312 6.24 -1.77 7.82
N PRO A 313 7.23 -1.98 8.72
CA PRO A 313 7.32 -1.24 9.97
C PRO A 313 7.92 0.15 9.73
N LYS A 314 7.36 1.12 10.44
CA LYS A 314 7.88 2.48 10.54
C LYS A 314 8.36 2.79 11.95
N LEU A 315 9.31 3.71 12.04
CA LEU A 315 9.74 4.32 13.29
C LEU A 315 9.80 5.84 13.09
N GLY A 316 9.05 6.60 13.89
CA GLY A 316 8.94 8.06 13.72
C GLY A 316 8.43 8.49 12.34
N GLY A 317 7.51 7.72 11.75
CA GLY A 317 6.97 7.96 10.41
C GLY A 317 7.85 7.50 9.23
N VAL A 318 9.12 7.12 9.47
CA VAL A 318 10.05 6.67 8.43
C VAL A 318 10.04 5.15 8.31
N GLU A 319 9.98 4.63 7.07
CA GLU A 319 10.20 3.21 6.80
C GLU A 319 11.58 2.76 7.28
N LEU A 320 11.63 1.73 8.12
CA LEU A 320 12.89 1.20 8.64
C LEU A 320 13.82 0.74 7.50
N HIS A 321 13.26 0.08 6.48
CA HIS A 321 14.01 -0.34 5.29
C HIS A 321 14.63 0.87 4.57
N ARG A 322 13.88 1.95 4.36
CA ARG A 322 14.39 3.16 3.70
C ARG A 322 15.51 3.84 4.49
N ALA A 323 15.38 3.91 5.82
CA ALA A 323 16.41 4.44 6.71
C ALA A 323 17.70 3.58 6.65
N LEU A 324 17.56 2.25 6.65
CA LEU A 324 18.69 1.33 6.50
C LEU A 324 19.35 1.46 5.12
N SER A 325 18.56 1.49 4.03
CA SER A 325 19.08 1.65 2.66
C SER A 325 19.89 2.93 2.47
N ALA A 326 19.53 4.03 3.16
CA ALA A 326 20.28 5.29 3.09
C ALA A 326 21.71 5.19 3.67
N VAL A 327 21.93 4.31 4.66
CA VAL A 327 23.23 4.08 5.32
C VAL A 327 23.98 2.86 4.77
N VAL A 328 23.33 1.98 4.01
CA VAL A 328 24.01 0.91 3.28
C VAL A 328 25.00 1.52 2.27
N ARG A 329 26.23 1.03 2.33
CA ARG A 329 27.37 1.48 1.55
C ARG A 329 28.09 0.22 1.02
N PRO A 330 28.37 0.10 -0.29
CA PRO A 330 29.02 -1.10 -0.83
C PRO A 330 30.34 -1.45 -0.13
N GLU A 331 31.05 -0.45 0.37
CA GLU A 331 32.31 -0.53 1.10
C GLU A 331 32.19 -1.28 2.44
N LEU A 332 30.97 -1.43 2.99
CA LEU A 332 30.70 -2.26 4.17
C LEU A 332 30.72 -3.76 3.84
N VAL A 333 30.61 -4.14 2.57
CA VAL A 333 30.57 -5.53 2.10
C VAL A 333 31.94 -5.93 1.58
N ARG A 334 32.92 -6.02 2.48
CA ARG A 334 34.34 -6.25 2.12
C ARG A 334 34.61 -7.57 1.37
N PHE A 335 33.66 -8.50 1.37
CA PHE A 335 33.71 -9.78 0.64
C PHE A 335 33.08 -9.73 -0.77
N ALA A 336 32.67 -8.56 -1.27
CA ALA A 336 32.17 -8.38 -2.63
C ALA A 336 32.51 -6.97 -3.16
N ARG A 337 33.17 -6.89 -4.33
CA ARG A 337 33.52 -5.60 -4.96
C ARG A 337 32.39 -5.16 -5.89
N PHE A 338 31.70 -4.07 -5.56
CA PHE A 338 30.52 -3.64 -6.33
C PHE A 338 30.83 -2.68 -7.47
N ASP A 339 30.43 -3.05 -8.68
CA ASP A 339 30.47 -2.25 -9.90
C ASP A 339 29.02 -1.94 -10.33
N ILE A 340 28.45 -0.86 -9.81
CA ILE A 340 27.04 -0.47 -10.00
C ILE A 340 26.93 0.80 -10.84
N ALA A 341 26.42 0.68 -12.07
CA ALA A 341 26.30 1.76 -13.05
C ALA A 341 24.89 1.90 -13.66
N ALA A 342 24.64 3.06 -14.27
CA ALA A 342 23.41 3.42 -14.99
C ALA A 342 22.13 3.50 -14.13
N THR A 343 22.26 3.61 -12.81
CA THR A 343 21.12 3.62 -11.85
C THR A 343 20.13 4.77 -12.05
N GLU A 344 20.54 5.85 -12.71
CA GLU A 344 19.70 6.99 -13.10
C GLU A 344 18.53 6.61 -14.02
N HIS A 345 18.55 5.42 -14.63
CA HIS A 345 17.40 4.85 -15.32
C HIS A 345 16.28 4.38 -14.36
N ILE A 346 16.53 4.22 -13.06
CA ILE A 346 15.49 3.91 -12.07
C ILE A 346 14.76 5.22 -11.69
N PRO A 347 13.44 5.34 -11.90
CA PRO A 347 12.70 6.54 -11.52
C PRO A 347 12.82 6.86 -10.04
N ARG A 348 13.16 8.11 -9.69
CA ARG A 348 13.26 8.57 -8.28
C ARG A 348 11.92 8.67 -7.56
N ASN A 349 10.82 8.83 -8.31
CA ASN A 349 9.45 8.93 -7.81
C ASN A 349 8.51 8.10 -8.69
N GLY A 350 7.36 7.70 -8.14
CA GLY A 350 6.32 6.95 -8.86
C GLY A 350 6.68 5.48 -9.11
N ALA A 351 5.74 4.78 -9.73
CA ALA A 351 5.77 3.34 -9.98
C ALA A 351 6.92 2.91 -10.90
N ALA A 352 7.56 1.78 -10.60
CA ALA A 352 8.47 1.11 -11.52
C ALA A 352 8.53 -0.40 -11.28
N ILE A 353 8.59 -1.18 -12.36
CA ILE A 353 8.86 -2.62 -12.28
C ILE A 353 10.34 -2.82 -12.60
N VAL A 354 11.13 -3.28 -11.64
CA VAL A 354 12.54 -3.61 -11.86
C VAL A 354 12.63 -5.10 -12.21
N ALA A 355 12.88 -5.39 -13.48
CA ALA A 355 12.95 -6.74 -14.03
C ALA A 355 14.41 -7.19 -14.10
N VAL A 356 14.75 -8.25 -13.35
CA VAL A 356 16.15 -8.65 -13.11
C VAL A 356 16.37 -10.12 -13.51
N ASN A 357 17.55 -10.45 -14.05
CA ASN A 357 17.96 -11.86 -14.14
C ASN A 357 18.28 -12.44 -12.76
N HIS A 358 18.08 -13.76 -12.60
CA HIS A 358 18.30 -14.46 -11.34
C HIS A 358 19.44 -15.47 -11.46
N ARG A 359 20.55 -15.25 -10.75
CA ARG A 359 21.78 -16.06 -10.76
C ARG A 359 22.16 -16.62 -9.38
N SER A 360 21.78 -15.95 -8.29
CA SER A 360 22.40 -16.15 -6.97
C SER A 360 21.44 -15.90 -5.81
N TYR A 361 21.74 -16.48 -4.65
CA TYR A 361 21.09 -16.07 -3.40
C TYR A 361 21.54 -14.67 -2.94
N PHE A 362 22.64 -14.14 -3.52
CA PHE A 362 23.12 -12.78 -3.26
C PHE A 362 22.45 -11.70 -4.12
N ASP A 363 21.65 -12.06 -5.14
CA ASP A 363 20.99 -11.11 -6.04
C ASP A 363 20.19 -10.01 -5.32
N PRO A 364 19.39 -10.28 -4.26
CA PRO A 364 18.64 -9.24 -3.57
C PRO A 364 19.53 -8.13 -2.98
N VAL A 365 20.72 -8.47 -2.48
CA VAL A 365 21.65 -7.48 -1.90
C VAL A 365 22.15 -6.51 -2.99
N ALA A 366 22.50 -7.04 -4.16
CA ALA A 366 22.95 -6.21 -5.29
C ALA A 366 21.84 -5.28 -5.81
N ILE A 367 20.60 -5.79 -5.89
CA ILE A 367 19.42 -5.01 -6.30
C ILE A 367 19.13 -3.90 -5.28
N LEU A 368 19.16 -4.21 -3.98
CA LEU A 368 18.94 -3.24 -2.91
C LEU A 368 19.95 -2.09 -2.95
N MET A 369 21.24 -2.37 -3.21
CA MET A 369 22.24 -1.31 -3.37
C MET A 369 21.99 -0.41 -4.59
N ALA A 370 21.55 -0.99 -5.72
CA ALA A 370 21.23 -0.21 -6.92
C ALA A 370 20.00 0.69 -6.72
N LEU A 371 18.97 0.21 -6.00
CA LEU A 371 17.78 0.98 -5.62
C LEU A 371 18.12 2.10 -4.61
N ALA A 372 18.95 1.79 -3.62
CA ALA A 372 19.39 2.75 -2.61
C ALA A 372 20.12 3.96 -3.22
N LYS A 373 20.90 3.77 -4.29
CA LYS A 373 21.54 4.86 -5.05
C LYS A 373 20.55 5.89 -5.65
N GLN A 374 19.28 5.54 -5.83
CA GLN A 374 18.22 6.48 -6.24
C GLN A 374 17.20 6.79 -5.12
N GLY A 375 17.50 6.45 -3.87
CA GLY A 375 16.60 6.68 -2.73
C GLY A 375 15.30 5.86 -2.78
N ARG A 376 15.28 4.79 -3.58
CA ARG A 376 14.14 3.86 -3.73
C ARG A 376 14.31 2.63 -2.84
N VAL A 377 13.17 2.01 -2.54
CA VAL A 377 13.05 0.75 -1.82
C VAL A 377 12.26 -0.21 -2.71
N GLY A 378 12.69 -1.48 -2.78
CA GLY A 378 12.08 -2.50 -3.64
C GLY A 378 11.19 -3.47 -2.86
N ARG A 379 9.97 -3.68 -3.35
CA ARG A 379 9.03 -4.73 -2.91
C ARG A 379 9.30 -5.98 -3.74
N PHE A 380 9.97 -6.97 -3.17
CA PHE A 380 10.41 -8.16 -3.89
C PHE A 380 9.29 -9.19 -4.03
N MET A 381 9.01 -9.66 -5.23
CA MET A 381 8.16 -10.84 -5.44
C MET A 381 8.92 -12.10 -5.02
N ALA A 382 8.55 -12.68 -3.88
CA ALA A 382 9.26 -13.79 -3.25
C ALA A 382 8.38 -15.03 -3.08
N LYS A 383 8.99 -16.21 -3.13
CA LYS A 383 8.33 -17.50 -2.91
C LYS A 383 7.64 -17.57 -1.53
N GLN A 384 6.41 -18.10 -1.47
CA GLN A 384 5.69 -18.29 -0.20
C GLN A 384 6.51 -19.05 0.84
N GLU A 385 7.26 -20.08 0.42
CA GLU A 385 8.08 -20.91 1.32
C GLU A 385 9.17 -20.10 2.09
N ILE A 386 9.52 -18.89 1.63
CA ILE A 386 10.45 -17.97 2.31
C ILE A 386 9.74 -17.23 3.45
N PHE A 387 8.43 -16.97 3.33
CA PHE A 387 7.61 -16.35 4.38
C PHE A 387 7.30 -17.32 5.53
N ASP A 388 7.37 -18.62 5.27
CA ASP A 388 7.14 -19.68 6.26
C ASP A 388 8.42 -20.03 7.05
N ALA A 389 9.58 -19.54 6.62
CA ALA A 389 10.86 -19.73 7.31
C ALA A 389 10.93 -18.89 8.59
N PRO A 390 11.30 -19.47 9.76
CA PRO A 390 11.51 -18.72 10.99
C PRO A 390 12.55 -17.60 10.81
N VAL A 391 12.30 -16.44 11.44
CA VAL A 391 13.09 -15.20 11.34
C VAL A 391 13.10 -14.57 9.94
N ILE A 392 13.56 -15.28 8.90
CA ILE A 392 13.59 -14.81 7.50
C ILE A 392 12.20 -14.33 7.07
N GLY A 393 11.15 -15.11 7.37
CA GLY A 393 9.77 -14.76 7.05
C GLY A 393 9.30 -13.45 7.68
N GLY A 394 9.77 -13.12 8.89
CA GLY A 394 9.48 -11.83 9.53
C GLY A 394 10.21 -10.68 8.84
N LEU A 395 11.49 -10.90 8.52
CA LEU A 395 12.34 -9.93 7.83
C LEU A 395 11.82 -9.58 6.42
N VAL A 396 11.43 -10.57 5.60
CA VAL A 396 10.92 -10.29 4.25
C VAL A 396 9.56 -9.58 4.27
N ARG A 397 8.68 -9.91 5.23
CA ARG A 397 7.44 -9.13 5.47
C ARG A 397 7.76 -7.69 5.86
N ALA A 398 8.72 -7.48 6.77
CA ALA A 398 9.14 -6.14 7.17
C ALA A 398 9.78 -5.32 6.03
N MET A 399 10.39 -5.95 5.04
CA MET A 399 10.87 -5.27 3.83
C MET A 399 9.75 -4.95 2.82
N GLY A 400 8.53 -5.47 3.03
CA GLY A 400 7.40 -5.36 2.09
C GLY A 400 7.52 -6.33 0.90
N ALA A 401 8.11 -7.51 1.10
CA ALA A 401 8.13 -8.53 0.06
C ALA A 401 6.71 -9.08 -0.19
N ILE A 402 6.40 -9.35 -1.46
CA ILE A 402 5.09 -9.81 -1.93
C ILE A 402 5.14 -11.33 -2.10
N PRO A 403 4.29 -12.11 -1.41
CA PRO A 403 4.29 -13.56 -1.50
C PRO A 403 3.77 -14.06 -2.85
N VAL A 404 4.42 -15.12 -3.36
CA VAL A 404 4.09 -15.79 -4.62
C VAL A 404 3.96 -17.30 -4.37
N GLU A 405 2.72 -17.76 -4.34
CA GLU A 405 2.38 -19.18 -4.47
C GLU A 405 2.52 -19.64 -5.92
N ARG A 406 2.90 -20.91 -6.14
CA ARG A 406 3.10 -21.47 -7.50
C ARG A 406 2.19 -22.67 -7.70
N GLY A 407 1.62 -22.78 -8.91
CA GLY A 407 0.75 -23.89 -9.28
C GLY A 407 -0.71 -23.74 -8.87
N THR A 408 -1.08 -22.69 -8.13
CA THR A 408 -2.47 -22.40 -7.75
C THR A 408 -3.28 -21.71 -8.84
N GLY A 409 -2.62 -21.19 -9.89
CA GLY A 409 -3.27 -20.44 -10.97
C GLY A 409 -3.91 -19.12 -10.51
N SER A 410 -3.52 -18.60 -9.34
CA SER A 410 -4.15 -17.42 -8.73
C SER A 410 -3.42 -16.13 -9.08
N ASP A 411 -4.17 -15.15 -9.58
CA ASP A 411 -3.65 -13.82 -9.94
C ASP A 411 -3.29 -12.94 -8.73
N LYS A 412 -3.61 -13.39 -7.51
CA LYS A 412 -3.38 -12.67 -6.25
C LYS A 412 -1.99 -12.00 -6.15
N PRO A 413 -0.86 -12.67 -6.47
CA PRO A 413 0.46 -12.04 -6.36
C PRO A 413 0.67 -10.88 -7.34
N LEU A 414 0.09 -10.97 -8.54
CA LEU A 414 0.13 -9.90 -9.54
C LEU A 414 -0.79 -8.75 -9.15
N VAL A 415 -1.93 -9.04 -8.51
CA VAL A 415 -2.84 -8.02 -7.97
C VAL A 415 -2.20 -7.24 -6.81
N GLU A 416 -1.54 -7.90 -5.84
CA GLU A 416 -0.83 -7.19 -4.77
C GLU A 416 0.38 -6.40 -5.31
N ALA A 417 1.10 -6.94 -6.31
CA ALA A 417 2.16 -6.21 -7.00
C ALA A 417 1.63 -4.97 -7.77
N ALA A 418 0.49 -5.10 -8.46
CA ALA A 418 -0.15 -3.98 -9.15
C ALA A 418 -0.63 -2.91 -8.16
N ARG A 419 -1.06 -3.28 -6.95
CA ARG A 419 -1.39 -2.34 -5.87
C ARG A 419 -0.17 -1.59 -5.34
N ALA A 420 0.96 -2.27 -5.11
CA ALA A 420 2.21 -1.61 -4.75
C ALA A 420 2.68 -0.62 -5.84
N LEU A 421 2.51 -0.96 -7.12
CA LEU A 421 2.78 -0.05 -8.23
C LEU A 421 1.80 1.13 -8.28
N ALA A 422 0.50 0.90 -8.08
CA ALA A 422 -0.48 1.98 -7.95
C ALA A 422 -0.17 2.92 -6.78
N ALA A 423 0.42 2.38 -5.69
CA ALA A 423 0.96 3.17 -4.59
C ALA A 423 2.27 3.92 -4.89
N GLY A 424 2.77 3.84 -6.12
CA GLY A 424 4.01 4.48 -6.54
C GLY A 424 5.28 3.80 -6.02
N GLU A 425 5.18 2.58 -5.48
CA GLU A 425 6.34 1.81 -5.01
C GLU A 425 7.10 1.15 -6.19
N VAL A 426 8.28 0.60 -5.91
CA VAL A 426 9.05 -0.18 -6.89
C VAL A 426 8.84 -1.66 -6.62
N VAL A 427 8.32 -2.41 -7.60
CA VAL A 427 8.24 -3.88 -7.51
C VAL A 427 9.45 -4.49 -8.20
N VAL A 428 10.12 -5.41 -7.52
CA VAL A 428 11.23 -6.19 -8.08
C VAL A 428 10.72 -7.57 -8.49
N ILE A 429 10.89 -7.91 -9.77
CA ILE A 429 10.50 -9.19 -10.34
C ILE A 429 11.69 -9.85 -11.05
N MET A 430 11.78 -11.17 -10.93
CA MET A 430 12.77 -12.00 -11.61
C MET A 430 12.06 -12.87 -12.65
N PRO A 431 12.02 -12.47 -13.95
CA PRO A 431 11.11 -13.09 -14.91
C PRO A 431 11.31 -14.60 -15.14
N GLN A 432 12.51 -15.15 -14.93
CA GLN A 432 12.73 -16.61 -15.01
C GLN A 432 11.92 -17.37 -13.93
N GLY A 433 11.71 -16.74 -12.77
CA GLY A 433 11.07 -17.33 -11.59
C GLY A 433 11.95 -18.33 -10.81
N THR A 434 13.06 -18.82 -11.38
CA THR A 434 14.04 -19.68 -10.69
C THR A 434 15.44 -19.43 -11.22
N ILE A 435 16.45 -19.50 -10.35
CA ILE A 435 17.85 -19.62 -10.78
C ILE A 435 17.99 -20.95 -11.56
N PRO A 436 18.47 -20.95 -12.81
CA PRO A 436 18.73 -22.17 -13.59
C PRO A 436 19.81 -23.08 -12.97
N ARG A 437 20.02 -24.27 -13.57
CA ARG A 437 21.04 -25.28 -13.17
C ARG A 437 21.58 -26.00 -14.40
N GLY A 438 22.77 -26.57 -14.28
CA GLY A 438 23.47 -27.20 -15.40
C GLY A 438 23.82 -26.18 -16.48
N GLU A 439 23.83 -26.63 -17.74
CA GLU A 439 24.15 -25.79 -18.90
C GLU A 439 23.20 -24.58 -19.03
N SER A 440 21.92 -24.74 -18.65
CA SER A 440 20.93 -23.64 -18.64
C SER A 440 21.29 -22.46 -17.73
N PHE A 441 22.29 -22.61 -16.85
CA PHE A 441 22.84 -21.49 -16.07
C PHE A 441 23.77 -20.57 -16.88
N PHE A 442 24.38 -21.11 -17.93
CA PHE A 442 25.36 -20.47 -18.80
C PHE A 442 24.79 -20.10 -20.17
N GLU A 443 23.63 -20.67 -20.54
CA GLU A 443 22.83 -20.25 -21.69
C GLU A 443 22.66 -18.72 -21.74
N SER A 444 22.84 -18.15 -22.94
CA SER A 444 22.78 -16.70 -23.13
C SER A 444 21.36 -16.18 -23.30
N GLU A 445 20.41 -17.03 -23.70
CA GLU A 445 19.00 -16.68 -23.91
C GLU A 445 18.22 -16.88 -22.61
N LEU A 446 17.57 -15.81 -22.14
CA LEU A 446 16.87 -15.83 -20.86
C LEU A 446 15.36 -16.03 -21.08
N VAL A 447 14.85 -17.21 -20.73
CA VAL A 447 13.40 -17.48 -20.81
C VAL A 447 12.66 -16.79 -19.65
N GLY A 448 11.80 -15.83 -19.99
CA GLY A 448 10.94 -15.11 -19.04
C GLY A 448 9.51 -15.66 -18.98
N ARG A 449 8.83 -15.44 -17.85
CA ARG A 449 7.40 -15.75 -17.64
C ARG A 449 6.53 -14.51 -17.91
N ARG A 450 5.30 -14.72 -18.39
CA ARG A 450 4.32 -13.68 -18.73
C ARG A 450 4.00 -12.67 -17.62
N GLY A 451 4.16 -13.04 -16.35
CA GLY A 451 3.84 -12.17 -15.20
C GLY A 451 4.51 -10.78 -15.19
N VAL A 452 5.68 -10.60 -15.83
CA VAL A 452 6.28 -9.26 -15.97
C VAL A 452 5.53 -8.38 -16.98
N ALA A 453 5.02 -8.96 -18.06
CA ALA A 453 4.24 -8.23 -19.06
C ALA A 453 2.83 -7.93 -18.55
N GLU A 454 2.20 -8.92 -17.93
CA GLU A 454 0.89 -8.77 -17.31
C GLU A 454 0.90 -7.70 -16.21
N LEU A 455 1.89 -7.72 -15.31
CA LEU A 455 2.02 -6.70 -14.26
C LEU A 455 2.22 -5.28 -14.83
N ALA A 456 3.03 -5.16 -15.90
CA ALA A 456 3.23 -3.87 -16.59
C ALA A 456 1.95 -3.38 -17.27
N ARG A 457 1.14 -4.27 -17.85
CA ARG A 457 -0.17 -3.96 -18.43
C ARG A 457 -1.19 -3.55 -17.35
N MET A 458 -1.25 -4.26 -16.23
CA MET A 458 -2.16 -3.96 -15.11
C MET A 458 -1.88 -2.61 -14.44
N SER A 459 -0.61 -2.22 -14.37
CA SER A 459 -0.17 -1.02 -13.63
C SER A 459 0.16 0.19 -14.53
N ALA A 460 0.28 -0.02 -15.84
CA ALA A 460 0.92 0.90 -16.79
C ALA A 460 2.35 1.36 -16.40
N ALA A 461 2.99 0.68 -15.44
CA ALA A 461 4.28 1.07 -14.90
C ALA A 461 5.41 0.76 -15.91
N PRO A 462 6.45 1.61 -15.97
CA PRO A 462 7.62 1.32 -16.80
C PRO A 462 8.40 0.13 -16.24
N VAL A 463 8.85 -0.76 -17.14
CA VAL A 463 9.73 -1.88 -16.82
C VAL A 463 11.19 -1.45 -17.01
N VAL A 464 11.95 -1.40 -15.92
CA VAL A 464 13.38 -1.09 -15.89
C VAL A 464 14.16 -2.41 -15.89
N PRO A 465 14.80 -2.80 -17.01
CA PRO A 465 15.63 -4.00 -17.05
C PRO A 465 16.92 -3.82 -16.25
N MET A 466 17.34 -4.83 -15.52
CA MET A 466 18.58 -4.83 -14.74
C MET A 466 19.35 -6.14 -14.95
N GLY A 467 20.63 -6.02 -15.31
CA GLY A 467 21.57 -7.11 -15.43
C GLY A 467 22.45 -7.23 -14.17
N LEU A 468 22.49 -8.43 -13.61
CA LEU A 468 23.39 -8.85 -12.52
C LEU A 468 24.40 -9.88 -13.02
N TRP A 469 25.65 -9.73 -12.60
CA TRP A 469 26.73 -10.69 -12.86
C TRP A 469 27.71 -10.77 -11.67
N GLY A 470 28.30 -11.95 -11.44
CA GLY A 470 29.26 -12.18 -10.37
C GLY A 470 28.65 -12.36 -8.97
N THR A 471 27.32 -12.19 -8.82
CA THR A 471 26.60 -12.51 -7.57
C THR A 471 26.71 -13.99 -7.24
N GLU A 472 26.81 -14.85 -8.25
CA GLU A 472 27.00 -16.30 -8.13
C GLU A 472 28.38 -16.69 -7.57
N ALA A 473 29.40 -15.82 -7.67
CA ALA A 473 30.70 -16.04 -7.04
C ALA A 473 30.68 -15.71 -5.54
N VAL A 474 29.72 -14.90 -5.08
CA VAL A 474 29.52 -14.58 -3.65
C VAL A 474 28.68 -15.64 -2.95
N TRP A 475 27.53 -16.03 -3.52
CA TRP A 475 26.62 -17.01 -2.91
C TRP A 475 25.86 -17.87 -3.95
N PRO A 476 26.54 -18.84 -4.58
CA PRO A 476 25.90 -19.69 -5.57
C PRO A 476 24.79 -20.54 -4.94
N ARG A 477 23.77 -20.88 -5.72
CA ARG A 477 22.60 -21.67 -5.29
C ARG A 477 22.95 -23.04 -4.70
N SER A 478 24.12 -23.58 -5.02
CA SER A 478 24.67 -24.85 -4.51
C SER A 478 25.30 -24.74 -3.12
N ALA A 479 25.63 -23.52 -2.66
CA ALA A 479 26.31 -23.29 -1.38
C ALA A 479 25.32 -22.96 -0.26
N ARG A 480 25.53 -23.59 0.91
CA ARG A 480 24.75 -23.31 2.13
C ARG A 480 25.05 -21.93 2.73
N LEU A 481 26.28 -21.44 2.58
CA LEU A 481 26.78 -20.17 3.11
C LEU A 481 27.43 -19.33 1.99
N PRO A 482 27.36 -17.99 2.05
CA PRO A 482 28.13 -17.10 1.19
C PRO A 482 29.62 -17.15 1.49
N ALA A 483 30.44 -16.81 0.50
CA ALA A 483 31.91 -16.76 0.56
C ALA A 483 32.43 -15.51 1.32
N ILE A 484 31.92 -15.26 2.53
CA ILE A 484 32.21 -14.06 3.34
C ILE A 484 33.67 -13.91 3.79
N LEU A 485 34.47 -14.97 3.63
CA LEU A 485 35.91 -14.97 3.94
C LEU A 485 36.77 -14.43 2.79
N ASN A 486 36.21 -14.21 1.60
CA ASN A 486 36.92 -13.69 0.43
C ASN A 486 37.11 -12.17 0.54
N VAL A 487 37.81 -11.72 1.59
CA VAL A 487 38.02 -10.30 1.93
C VAL A 487 39.30 -9.74 1.28
N LEU A 488 40.29 -10.59 1.02
CA LEU A 488 41.56 -10.19 0.41
C LEU A 488 41.45 -10.05 -1.12
N ASP A 489 40.76 -10.97 -1.78
CA ASP A 489 40.35 -10.84 -3.19
C ASP A 489 38.83 -11.10 -3.33
N PRO A 490 38.00 -10.06 -3.11
CA PRO A 490 36.56 -10.20 -3.22
C PRO A 490 36.10 -10.28 -4.67
N PRO A 491 35.19 -11.22 -5.02
CA PRO A 491 34.60 -11.29 -6.35
C PRO A 491 33.89 -9.99 -6.73
N THR A 492 33.95 -9.63 -8.01
CA THR A 492 33.33 -8.40 -8.51
C THR A 492 31.86 -8.65 -8.88
N VAL A 493 30.96 -7.99 -8.16
CA VAL A 493 29.51 -7.98 -8.41
C VAL A 493 29.16 -6.80 -9.28
N ARG A 494 28.80 -7.08 -10.54
CA ARG A 494 28.44 -6.06 -11.52
C ARG A 494 26.93 -5.92 -11.62
N VAL A 495 26.46 -4.68 -11.53
CA VAL A 495 25.06 -4.29 -11.74
C VAL A 495 24.98 -3.25 -12.86
N ARG A 496 24.11 -3.48 -13.83
CA ARG A 496 23.83 -2.60 -14.96
C ARG A 496 22.33 -2.39 -15.09
N VAL A 497 21.90 -1.15 -15.18
CA VAL A 497 20.46 -0.81 -15.31
C VAL A 497 20.20 -0.21 -16.68
N GLY A 498 19.27 -0.79 -17.44
CA GLY A 498 18.90 -0.33 -18.77
C GLY A 498 17.77 0.70 -18.75
N LYS A 499 17.55 1.33 -19.91
CA LYS A 499 16.51 2.35 -20.08
C LYS A 499 15.11 1.79 -19.80
N PRO A 500 14.19 2.56 -19.18
CA PRO A 500 12.83 2.09 -18.92
C PRO A 500 12.05 1.79 -20.20
N ILE A 501 11.39 0.64 -20.24
CA ILE A 501 10.54 0.16 -21.33
C ILE A 501 9.08 0.37 -20.92
N ARG A 502 8.32 1.14 -21.69
CA ARG A 502 6.86 1.21 -21.56
C ARG A 502 6.23 0.20 -22.50
N MET A 503 5.51 -0.77 -21.94
CA MET A 503 4.79 -1.76 -22.74
C MET A 503 3.55 -1.14 -23.37
N ARG A 504 3.49 -1.17 -24.70
CA ARG A 504 2.34 -0.74 -25.52
C ARG A 504 1.73 -1.87 -26.37
N SER A 505 2.36 -3.05 -26.34
CA SER A 505 1.92 -4.24 -27.06
C SER A 505 0.76 -4.92 -26.34
N ALA A 506 -0.19 -5.46 -27.09
CA ALA A 506 -1.20 -6.40 -26.58
C ALA A 506 -0.70 -7.86 -26.56
N ASP A 507 0.41 -8.16 -27.27
CA ASP A 507 1.12 -9.44 -27.19
C ASP A 507 2.10 -9.41 -25.99
N ASP A 508 1.73 -10.14 -24.94
CA ASP A 508 2.53 -10.35 -23.71
C ASP A 508 3.85 -11.08 -24.01
N ASP A 509 3.87 -12.05 -24.92
CA ASP A 509 5.06 -12.87 -25.18
C ASP A 509 6.11 -12.06 -25.96
N ALA A 510 5.69 -11.20 -26.89
CA ALA A 510 6.58 -10.21 -27.49
C ALA A 510 7.11 -9.21 -26.46
N ALA A 511 6.28 -8.80 -25.51
CA ALA A 511 6.67 -7.88 -24.44
C ALA A 511 7.69 -8.54 -23.48
N VAL A 512 7.50 -9.80 -23.09
CA VAL A 512 8.47 -10.60 -22.34
C VAL A 512 9.78 -10.72 -23.12
N ARG A 513 9.75 -11.16 -24.39
CA ARG A 513 10.96 -11.28 -25.23
C ARG A 513 11.74 -9.95 -25.32
N SER A 514 11.04 -8.82 -25.38
CA SER A 514 11.66 -7.49 -25.37
C SER A 514 12.40 -7.19 -24.07
N VAL A 515 11.78 -7.47 -22.91
CA VAL A 515 12.41 -7.31 -21.58
C VAL A 515 13.60 -8.24 -21.42
N MET A 516 13.49 -9.52 -21.78
CA MET A 516 14.59 -10.47 -21.64
C MET A 516 15.79 -10.07 -22.49
N ARG A 517 15.59 -9.72 -23.76
CA ARG A 517 16.64 -9.17 -24.64
C ARG A 517 17.26 -7.88 -24.11
N ALA A 518 16.48 -7.04 -23.42
CA ALA A 518 17.01 -5.84 -22.80
C ALA A 518 17.87 -6.14 -21.57
N ILE A 519 17.53 -7.18 -20.79
CA ILE A 519 18.37 -7.68 -19.68
C ILE A 519 19.65 -8.35 -20.22
N GLU A 520 19.55 -9.18 -21.26
CA GLU A 520 20.70 -9.85 -21.89
C GLU A 520 21.79 -8.86 -22.36
N LYS A 521 21.39 -7.73 -22.94
CA LYS A 521 22.28 -6.63 -23.37
C LYS A 521 23.01 -5.93 -22.22
N LEU A 522 22.59 -6.14 -20.96
CA LEU A 522 23.22 -5.57 -19.76
C LEU A 522 24.21 -6.55 -19.10
N LEU A 523 24.25 -7.80 -19.55
CA LEU A 523 25.20 -8.82 -19.10
C LEU A 523 26.50 -8.75 -19.93
N PRO A 524 27.64 -9.25 -19.42
CA PRO A 524 28.90 -9.31 -20.16
C PRO A 524 28.74 -9.96 -21.54
N LEU A 525 29.57 -9.57 -22.51
CA LEU A 525 29.50 -10.13 -23.86
C LEU A 525 29.78 -11.63 -23.85
N ARG A 526 29.21 -12.40 -24.78
CA ARG A 526 29.38 -13.87 -24.79
C ARG A 526 30.86 -14.28 -24.94
N ALA A 527 31.70 -13.46 -25.58
CA ALA A 527 33.14 -13.67 -25.66
C ALA A 527 33.90 -13.37 -24.36
N GLU A 528 33.32 -12.59 -23.44
CA GLU A 528 33.86 -12.33 -22.08
C GLU A 528 33.37 -13.38 -21.06
N ARG A 529 32.43 -14.24 -21.46
CA ARG A 529 31.97 -15.38 -20.66
C ARG A 529 32.81 -16.59 -21.08
N ASN A 530 33.69 -17.05 -20.19
CA ASN A 530 34.37 -18.32 -20.38
C ASN A 530 33.32 -19.41 -20.69
N ALA A 531 33.59 -20.25 -21.70
CA ALA A 531 32.79 -21.45 -21.92
C ALA A 531 32.81 -22.28 -20.62
N PRO A 532 31.65 -22.71 -20.10
CA PRO A 532 31.60 -23.42 -18.83
C PRO A 532 32.34 -24.75 -18.96
N ILE A 533 33.41 -24.91 -18.18
CA ILE A 533 34.03 -26.22 -18.00
C ILE A 533 33.11 -27.10 -17.14
N GLU A 534 33.25 -28.42 -17.27
CA GLU A 534 32.40 -29.39 -16.56
C GLU A 534 32.36 -29.15 -15.04
N ALA A 535 33.47 -28.69 -14.44
CA ALA A 535 33.54 -28.29 -13.03
C ALA A 535 32.64 -27.10 -12.68
N ASP A 536 32.43 -26.14 -13.58
CA ASP A 536 31.51 -25.01 -13.38
C ASP A 536 30.05 -25.42 -13.54
N VAL A 537 29.76 -26.33 -14.47
CA VAL A 537 28.43 -26.96 -14.59
C VAL A 537 28.10 -27.73 -13.31
N ALA A 538 29.01 -28.57 -12.81
CA ALA A 538 28.87 -29.31 -11.57
C ALA A 538 28.64 -28.39 -10.35
N ARG A 539 29.32 -27.24 -10.27
CA ARG A 539 29.14 -26.22 -9.21
C ARG A 539 27.73 -25.62 -9.16
N THR A 540 26.89 -25.77 -10.19
CA THR A 540 25.48 -25.33 -10.13
C THR A 540 24.57 -26.28 -9.33
N TYR A 541 25.02 -27.52 -9.09
CA TYR A 541 24.30 -28.54 -8.34
C TYR A 541 24.78 -28.63 -6.88
N PRO A 542 23.96 -29.13 -5.94
CA PRO A 542 24.42 -29.41 -4.57
C PRO A 542 25.56 -30.44 -4.54
N ARG A 543 26.46 -30.35 -3.56
CA ARG A 543 27.52 -31.36 -3.35
C ARG A 543 26.91 -32.76 -3.20
N GLY A 544 27.44 -33.73 -3.94
CA GLY A 544 26.95 -35.12 -3.98
C GLY A 544 25.91 -35.41 -5.07
N PHE A 545 25.50 -34.42 -5.86
CA PHE A 545 24.60 -34.63 -7.00
C PHE A 545 25.41 -35.02 -8.25
N SER A 546 25.27 -36.26 -8.73
CA SER A 546 25.82 -36.68 -10.01
C SER A 546 24.98 -36.12 -11.16
N SER A 547 25.61 -35.49 -12.15
CA SER A 547 24.99 -35.08 -13.42
C SER A 547 24.71 -36.26 -14.36
N VAL A 548 25.22 -37.46 -14.04
CA VAL A 548 25.12 -38.66 -14.90
C VAL A 548 23.74 -39.33 -14.73
N ALA A 549 22.70 -38.70 -15.27
CA ALA A 549 21.35 -39.26 -15.35
C ALA A 549 20.53 -38.68 -16.53
N ARG A 550 21.01 -38.98 -17.76
CA ARG A 550 20.44 -38.67 -19.09
C ARG A 550 20.69 -37.27 -19.62
#